data_AF-A0A4R5QGJ6-F1
#
_entry.id   AF-A0A4R5QGJ6-F1
#
_cell.length_a   1.000
_cell.length_b   1.000
_cell.length_c   1.000
_cell.angle_alpha   90.00
_cell.angle_beta   90.00
_cell.angle_gamma   90.00
#
_symmetry.space_group_name_H-M   'P 1'
#
loop_
_entity.id
_entity.type
_entity.pdbx_description
1 polymer ?
#
loop_
_entity_poly.entity_id
_entity_poly.type
_entity_poly.pdbx_seq_one_letter_code
_entity_poly.pdbx_strand_id
1 'polypeptide(L)'
;MPMVTLVVAAGPGFPQGSPNHRYEIAVALTPGGHLDVEAWLADPKPWHARRIWPGGPARDGDMLFDPDTESWSIRLFPAPGEAADAPLHATIRNAGQLRPGEYVTIREPDGTEFSYRVVSVA
;
A
#
# COMPACT_ATOMS: atom_id res chain seq x y z
N MET A 1 -9.93 11.37 -4.71
CA MET A 1 -8.62 10.74 -4.49
C MET A 1 -8.43 9.71 -5.57
N PRO A 2 -7.35 9.80 -6.38
CA PRO A 2 -7.07 8.77 -7.38
C PRO A 2 -6.85 7.40 -6.73
N MET A 3 -7.16 6.36 -7.49
CA MET A 3 -6.81 4.98 -7.18
C MET A 3 -5.45 4.66 -7.80
N VAL A 4 -4.48 4.31 -6.95
CA VAL A 4 -3.16 3.83 -7.36
C VAL A 4 -3.12 2.32 -7.26
N THR A 5 -2.75 1.65 -8.35
CA THR A 5 -2.58 0.19 -8.38
C THR A 5 -1.09 -0.15 -8.42
N LEU A 6 -0.67 -0.98 -7.47
CA LEU A 6 0.70 -1.43 -7.27
C LEU A 6 0.76 -2.94 -7.44
N VAL A 7 1.61 -3.48 -8.30
CA VAL A 7 1.78 -4.94 -8.46
C VAL A 7 3.17 -5.38 -8.03
N VAL A 8 3.33 -6.57 -7.46
CA VAL A 8 4.66 -7.10 -7.13
C VAL A 8 5.49 -7.17 -8.40
N ALA A 9 6.66 -6.53 -8.39
CA ALA A 9 7.63 -6.55 -9.46
C ALA A 9 8.83 -7.44 -9.16
N ALA A 10 9.21 -7.54 -7.88
CA ALA A 10 10.24 -8.48 -7.41
C ALA A 10 10.10 -8.74 -5.90
N GLY A 11 10.51 -9.92 -5.46
CA GLY A 11 10.68 -10.27 -4.04
C GLY A 11 10.71 -11.79 -3.81
N PRO A 12 10.76 -12.25 -2.54
CA PRO A 12 10.81 -13.67 -2.21
C PRO A 12 9.65 -14.45 -2.84
N GLY A 13 9.93 -15.52 -3.57
CA GLY A 13 8.92 -16.30 -4.31
C GLY A 13 8.44 -15.67 -5.63
N PHE A 14 8.73 -14.40 -5.88
CA PHE A 14 8.35 -13.67 -7.10
C PHE A 14 9.54 -12.94 -7.73
N PRO A 15 10.62 -13.65 -8.14
CA PRO A 15 11.80 -13.01 -8.71
C PRO A 15 11.53 -12.29 -10.04
N GLN A 16 10.47 -12.67 -10.75
CA GLN A 16 10.02 -12.05 -12.00
C GLN A 16 8.75 -11.20 -11.81
N GLY A 17 8.38 -10.92 -10.56
CA GLY A 17 7.14 -10.23 -10.21
C GLY A 17 5.90 -11.11 -10.27
N SER A 18 4.76 -10.52 -9.92
CA SER A 18 3.44 -11.14 -10.03
C SER A 18 2.34 -10.09 -10.16
N PRO A 19 1.67 -9.98 -11.33
CA PRO A 19 0.58 -9.00 -11.52
C PRO A 19 -0.67 -9.33 -10.67
N ASN A 20 -0.78 -10.57 -10.20
CA ASN A 20 -1.91 -11.01 -9.38
C ASN A 20 -1.73 -10.70 -7.89
N HIS A 21 -0.52 -10.30 -7.47
CA HIS A 21 -0.23 -9.84 -6.12
C HIS A 21 -0.15 -8.32 -6.16
N ARG A 22 -1.18 -7.65 -5.62
CA ARG A 22 -1.30 -6.20 -5.77
C ARG A 22 -1.89 -5.51 -4.56
N TYR A 23 -1.57 -4.23 -4.46
CA TYR A 23 -2.28 -3.26 -3.64
C TYR A 23 -3.07 -2.30 -4.53
N GLU A 24 -4.24 -1.92 -4.05
CA GLU A 24 -5.05 -0.82 -4.57
C GLU A 24 -5.20 0.19 -3.44
N ILE A 25 -4.72 1.43 -3.62
CA ILE A 25 -4.75 2.47 -2.60
C ILE A 25 -5.42 3.74 -3.14
N ALA A 26 -6.42 4.24 -2.43
CA ALA A 26 -7.10 5.50 -2.71
C ALA A 26 -6.46 6.61 -1.88
N VAL A 27 -5.61 7.43 -2.51
CA VAL A 27 -4.73 8.39 -1.84
C VAL A 27 -4.79 9.76 -2.50
N ALA A 28 -4.52 10.82 -1.74
CA ALA A 28 -4.24 12.12 -2.36
C ALA A 28 -2.76 12.18 -2.77
N LEU A 29 -2.52 12.77 -3.95
CA LEU A 29 -1.17 12.96 -4.49
C LEU A 29 -0.91 14.45 -4.70
N THR A 30 0.31 14.88 -4.39
CA THR A 30 0.79 16.22 -4.74
C THR A 30 0.87 16.38 -6.27
N PRO A 31 0.99 17.61 -6.81
CA PRO A 31 1.22 17.81 -8.25
C PRO A 31 2.44 17.07 -8.81
N GLY A 32 3.43 16.76 -7.95
CA GLY A 32 4.60 15.97 -8.30
C GLY A 32 4.39 14.45 -8.23
N GLY A 33 3.19 13.98 -7.89
CA GLY A 33 2.85 12.57 -7.81
C GLY A 33 3.29 11.86 -6.53
N HIS A 34 3.62 12.58 -5.44
CA HIS A 34 3.96 11.96 -4.15
C HIS A 34 2.72 11.87 -3.26
N LEU A 35 2.72 10.95 -2.29
CA LEU A 35 1.69 10.93 -1.24
C LEU A 35 1.63 12.28 -0.54
N ASP A 36 0.42 12.85 -0.45
CA ASP A 36 0.21 14.20 0.05
C ASP A 36 -0.02 14.20 1.57
N VAL A 37 1.06 14.47 2.31
CA VAL A 37 1.04 14.54 3.78
C VAL A 37 0.14 15.68 4.27
N GLU A 38 0.15 16.83 3.61
CA GLU A 38 -0.66 17.98 4.02
C GLU A 38 -2.16 17.67 3.85
N ALA A 39 -2.54 17.02 2.74
CA ALA A 39 -3.90 16.58 2.52
C ALA A 39 -4.36 15.55 3.57
N TRP A 40 -3.48 14.63 3.99
CA TRP A 40 -3.80 13.65 5.02
C TRP A 40 -3.96 14.29 6.40
N LEU A 41 -3.08 15.23 6.77
CA LEU A 41 -3.18 15.97 8.03
C LEU A 41 -4.44 16.85 8.09
N ALA A 42 -4.89 17.38 6.95
CA ALA A 42 -6.06 18.24 6.87
C ALA A 42 -7.39 17.48 6.98
N ASP A 43 -7.51 16.28 6.39
CA ASP A 43 -8.68 15.41 6.51
C ASP A 43 -8.27 13.93 6.56
N PRO A 44 -7.87 13.40 7.74
CA PRO A 44 -7.46 12.01 7.92
C PRO A 44 -8.68 11.07 7.97
N LYS A 45 -9.53 11.12 6.93
CA LYS A 45 -10.54 10.09 6.67
C LYS A 45 -9.87 8.92 5.97
N PRO A 46 -10.37 7.69 6.10
CA PRO A 46 -9.60 6.53 5.69
C PRO A 46 -9.29 6.61 4.21
N TRP A 47 -8.02 6.84 3.91
CA TRP A 47 -7.44 6.64 2.59
C TRP A 47 -7.46 5.13 2.37
N HIS A 48 -8.48 4.65 1.69
CA HIS A 48 -8.79 3.23 1.62
C HIS A 48 -7.67 2.45 0.92
N ALA A 49 -7.35 1.28 1.43
CA ALA A 49 -6.38 0.37 0.85
C ALA A 49 -6.98 -1.03 0.73
N ARG A 50 -6.53 -1.79 -0.25
CA ARG A 50 -6.91 -3.18 -0.44
C ARG A 50 -5.73 -4.01 -0.92
N ARG A 51 -5.49 -5.15 -0.28
CA ARG A 51 -4.49 -6.15 -0.64
C ARG A 51 -5.16 -7.32 -1.36
N ILE A 52 -4.70 -7.65 -2.55
CA ILE A 52 -5.22 -8.77 -3.34
C ILE A 52 -4.09 -9.76 -3.61
N TRP A 53 -4.18 -10.94 -3.01
CA TRP A 53 -3.26 -12.05 -3.20
C TRP A 53 -4.05 -13.30 -3.65
N PRO A 54 -3.57 -14.07 -4.62
CA PRO A 54 -4.20 -15.33 -5.02
C PRO A 54 -4.29 -16.31 -3.84
N GLY A 55 -5.37 -17.09 -3.80
CA GLY A 55 -5.56 -18.13 -2.77
C GLY A 55 -6.22 -17.65 -1.48
N GLY A 56 -6.63 -16.38 -1.38
CA GLY A 56 -7.39 -15.87 -0.24
C GLY A 56 -8.35 -14.73 -0.63
N PRO A 57 -9.23 -14.30 0.29
CA PRO A 57 -10.05 -13.11 0.07
C PRO A 57 -9.17 -11.86 -0.01
N ALA A 58 -9.63 -10.87 -0.76
CA ALA A 58 -9.03 -9.54 -0.70
C ALA A 58 -9.14 -9.01 0.73
N ARG A 59 -8.08 -8.37 1.21
CA ARG A 59 -8.02 -7.81 2.56
C ARG A 59 -8.10 -6.29 2.48
N ASP A 60 -9.16 -5.74 3.05
CA ASP A 60 -9.38 -4.30 3.13
C ASP A 60 -8.52 -3.66 4.23
N GLY A 61 -8.27 -2.37 4.11
CA GLY A 61 -7.43 -1.60 5.01
C GLY A 61 -7.50 -0.09 4.77
N ASP A 62 -6.61 0.63 5.42
CA ASP A 62 -6.41 2.06 5.22
C ASP A 62 -4.93 2.47 5.30
N MET A 63 -4.62 3.62 4.70
CA MET A 63 -3.32 4.25 4.78
C MET A 63 -3.22 5.08 6.07
N LEU A 64 -2.10 4.91 6.77
CA LEU A 64 -1.74 5.69 7.95
C LEU A 64 -0.43 6.42 7.68
N PHE A 65 -0.39 7.68 8.10
CA PHE A 65 0.84 8.46 8.17
C PHE A 65 1.26 8.60 9.63
N ASP A 66 2.53 8.28 9.89
CA ASP A 66 3.16 8.51 11.19
C ASP A 66 3.98 9.82 11.09
N PRO A 67 3.56 10.90 11.77
CA PRO A 67 4.25 12.19 11.72
C PRO A 67 5.58 12.18 12.46
N ASP A 68 5.80 11.27 13.42
CA ASP A 68 7.04 11.21 14.19
C ASP A 68 8.17 10.57 13.37
N THR A 69 7.82 9.61 12.51
CA THR A 69 8.77 8.92 11.64
C THR A 69 8.69 9.35 10.17
N GLU A 70 7.80 10.30 9.85
CA GLU A 70 7.47 10.74 8.49
C GLU A 70 7.22 9.57 7.52
N SER A 71 6.56 8.52 8.01
CA SER A 71 6.43 7.26 7.28
C SER A 71 4.98 6.87 7.00
N TRP A 72 4.78 6.17 5.88
CA TRP A 72 3.48 5.66 5.48
C TRP A 72 3.38 4.16 5.77
N SER A 73 2.21 3.74 6.21
CA SER A 73 1.88 2.32 6.38
C SER A 73 0.48 2.03 5.88
N ILE A 74 0.26 0.76 5.52
CA ILE A 74 -1.05 0.21 5.20
C ILE A 74 -1.45 -0.65 6.38
N ARG A 75 -2.49 -0.22 7.09
CA ARG A 75 -3.13 -1.01 8.14
C ARG A 75 -4.18 -1.91 7.50
N LEU A 76 -4.00 -3.21 7.64
CA LEU A 76 -4.87 -4.23 7.09
C LEU A 76 -5.86 -4.69 8.16
N PHE A 77 -7.14 -4.73 7.80
CA PHE A 77 -8.20 -5.19 8.68
C PHE A 77 -8.26 -6.72 8.72
N PRO A 78 -8.69 -7.31 9.85
CA PRO A 78 -8.93 -8.75 9.93
C PRO A 78 -9.91 -9.21 8.84
N ALA A 79 -9.64 -10.35 8.23
CA ALA A 79 -10.60 -10.97 7.32
C ALA A 79 -11.83 -11.49 8.11
N PRO A 80 -12.99 -11.67 7.47
CA PRO A 80 -14.15 -12.28 8.13
C PRO A 80 -13.79 -13.64 8.74
N GLY A 81 -13.96 -13.78 10.06
CA GLY A 81 -13.62 -15.00 10.81
C GLY A 81 -12.22 -15.04 11.41
N GLU A 82 -11.36 -14.04 11.15
CA GLU A 82 -10.12 -13.85 11.91
C GLU A 82 -10.40 -13.16 13.24
N ALA A 83 -9.59 -13.48 14.26
CA ALA A 83 -9.65 -12.79 15.53
C ALA A 83 -9.32 -11.31 15.33
N ALA A 84 -10.00 -10.43 16.09
CA ALA A 84 -9.74 -8.99 16.08
C ALA A 84 -8.48 -8.63 16.88
N ASP A 85 -7.41 -9.41 16.71
CA ASP A 85 -6.10 -9.10 17.26
C ASP A 85 -5.55 -7.80 16.63
N ALA A 86 -4.42 -7.32 17.15
CA ALA A 86 -3.79 -6.09 16.67
C ALA A 86 -3.70 -6.08 15.13
N PRO A 87 -4.10 -4.97 14.47
CA PRO A 87 -4.16 -4.94 13.03
C PRO A 87 -2.77 -5.09 12.43
N LEU A 88 -2.70 -5.80 11.31
CA LEU A 88 -1.46 -6.07 10.60
C LEU A 88 -1.03 -4.80 9.84
N HIS A 89 0.25 -4.45 9.94
CA HIS A 89 0.79 -3.26 9.27
C HIS A 89 1.80 -3.66 8.22
N ALA A 90 1.60 -3.18 6.99
CA ALA A 90 2.62 -3.19 5.95
C ALA A 90 3.24 -1.79 5.88
N THR A 91 4.57 -1.69 5.91
CA THR A 91 5.26 -0.39 5.88
C THR A 91 5.66 -0.05 4.45
N ILE A 92 5.29 1.15 4.00
CA ILE A 92 5.72 1.67 2.71
C ILE A 92 7.13 2.26 2.89
N ARG A 93 8.09 1.65 2.20
CA ARG A 93 9.49 2.08 2.15
C ARG A 93 9.76 2.74 0.80
N ASN A 94 10.42 3.90 0.81
CA ASN A 94 10.86 4.59 -0.40
C ASN A 94 9.73 4.82 -1.41
N ALA A 95 8.58 5.34 -0.96
CA ALA A 95 7.57 5.85 -1.88
C ALA A 95 8.08 7.16 -2.50
N GLY A 96 8.69 7.03 -3.69
CA GLY A 96 8.96 8.17 -4.56
C GLY A 96 7.67 8.66 -5.20
N GLN A 97 7.72 8.88 -6.52
CA GLN A 97 6.56 9.31 -7.28
C GLN A 97 5.66 8.11 -7.57
N LEU A 98 4.38 8.21 -7.23
CA LEU A 98 3.35 7.25 -7.59
C LEU A 98 2.85 7.57 -9.01
N ARG A 99 3.66 7.19 -10.00
CA ARG A 99 3.31 7.28 -11.43
C ARG A 99 3.52 5.94 -12.11
N PRO A 100 2.74 5.59 -13.15
CA PRO A 100 2.92 4.33 -13.85
C PRO A 100 4.36 4.12 -14.30
N GLY A 101 4.93 2.97 -13.96
CA GLY A 101 6.33 2.64 -14.23
C GLY A 101 7.26 2.76 -13.03
N GLU A 102 6.94 3.61 -12.05
CA GLU A 102 7.74 3.83 -10.84
C GLU A 102 7.61 2.66 -9.87
N TYR A 103 8.53 2.61 -8.90
CA TYR A 103 8.61 1.53 -7.92
C TYR A 103 8.45 2.04 -6.49
N VAL A 104 7.85 1.20 -5.65
CA VAL A 104 7.63 1.41 -4.23
C VAL A 104 8.02 0.12 -3.52
N THR A 105 8.79 0.19 -2.45
CA THR A 105 9.05 -1.00 -1.63
C THR A 105 8.00 -1.07 -0.55
N ILE A 106 7.39 -2.23 -0.33
CA ILE A 106 6.47 -2.44 0.78
C ILE A 106 6.99 -3.64 1.58
N ARG A 107 7.15 -3.40 2.88
CA ARG A 107 7.46 -4.43 3.86
C ARG A 107 6.14 -4.96 4.42
N GLU A 108 5.85 -6.23 4.17
CA GLU A 108 4.67 -6.92 4.65
C GLU A 108 4.72 -7.14 6.18
N PRO A 109 3.57 -7.47 6.82
CA PRO A 109 3.50 -7.65 8.27
C PRO A 109 4.41 -8.76 8.82
N ASP A 110 4.75 -9.75 8.00
CA ASP A 110 5.68 -10.84 8.34
C ASP A 110 7.17 -10.42 8.22
N GLY A 111 7.44 -9.18 7.79
CA GLY A 111 8.76 -8.63 7.55
C GLY A 111 9.31 -8.88 6.15
N THR A 112 8.59 -9.61 5.30
CA THR A 112 8.96 -9.85 3.90
C THR A 112 8.88 -8.56 3.11
N GLU A 113 9.90 -8.24 2.31
CA GLU A 113 9.90 -7.04 1.46
C GLU A 113 9.68 -7.40 0.00
N PHE A 114 8.78 -6.66 -0.64
CA PHE A 114 8.55 -6.73 -2.07
C PHE A 114 8.77 -5.35 -2.68
N SER A 115 9.40 -5.33 -3.85
CA SER A 115 9.34 -4.18 -4.73
C SER A 115 8.03 -4.27 -5.52
N TYR A 116 7.21 -3.25 -5.40
CA TYR A 116 5.99 -3.06 -6.17
C TYR A 116 6.21 -2.05 -7.28
N ARG A 117 5.62 -2.29 -8.44
CA ARG A 117 5.57 -1.33 -9.55
C ARG A 117 4.19 -0.69 -9.60
N VAL A 118 4.16 0.63 -9.75
CA VAL A 118 2.93 1.37 -10.05
C VAL A 118 2.50 1.04 -11.47
N VAL A 119 1.30 0.50 -11.65
CA VAL A 119 0.77 0.15 -12.98
C VAL A 119 -0.37 1.05 -13.41
N SER A 120 -1.03 1.72 -12.48
CA SER A 120 -2.14 2.64 -12.77
C SER A 120 -2.27 3.72 -11.70
N VAL A 121 -2.71 4.90 -12.14
CA VAL A 121 -3.21 6.01 -11.33
C VAL A 121 -4.46 6.52 -12.04
N ALA A 122 -5.64 6.30 -11.47
CA ALA A 122 -6.95 6.56 -12.10
C ALA A 122 -7.86 7.42 -11.24
#